data_AF-A0A3N5HV72-F1
#
_entry.id   AF-A0A3N5HV72-F1
#
_cell.length_a   1.000
_cell.length_b   1.000
_cell.length_c   1.000
_cell.angle_alpha   90.00
_cell.angle_beta   90.00
_cell.angle_gamma   90.00
#
_symmetry.space_group_name_H-M   'P 1'
#
loop_
_entity.id
_entity.type
_entity.pdbx_description
1 polymer ?
#
loop_
_entity_poly.entity_id
_entity_poly.type
_entity_poly.pdbx_seq_one_letter_code
_entity_poly.pdbx_strand_id
1 'polypeptide(L)'
;MDNRHKVCIDRILPRDLMRLQPTKRMRNGGMRAVAPIGKTWMNGSTLRVRFMGGTPTEQTVARQQAEWWAQVANLKFDFNDALNAEIRIAFDHNDGAWSYVGTDCRSIPLNEPTMNLGFLDGGTAGHEFGHAIGLAHEHQNPAGGIQWNEEVVIREAAKSPNFWDEVTTRHNILRKYTADQINGTAFDPDSIMLYFFPASWTLNGIGTKANEVLSAMDKVFVAGAKMYPKAGGTTSNAVELLVNAKRRTQASIGKVGEEDLYRFTAGTDGRYVIDTLGPTDVVMKLFGPNSETALIAEDDDSGLDTNARIAGDLIAGEYFVQVRHYSRQSGTGKYSIKVRKL
;
A
#
# COMPACT_ATOMS: atom_id res chain seq x y z
N MET A 1 -14.87 31.17 18.39
CA MET A 1 -15.11 30.04 17.46
C MET A 1 -13.84 29.22 17.46
N ASP A 2 -13.94 27.99 17.91
CA ASP A 2 -12.83 27.14 18.28
C ASP A 2 -12.13 26.63 17.00
N ASN A 3 -10.99 27.23 16.64
CA ASN A 3 -10.23 26.91 15.43
C ASN A 3 -9.43 25.61 15.66
N ARG A 4 -10.12 24.52 15.99
CA ARG A 4 -9.53 23.21 16.19
C ARG A 4 -9.29 22.56 14.83
N HIS A 5 -8.01 22.43 14.49
CA HIS A 5 -7.54 21.86 13.24
C HIS A 5 -7.97 20.38 13.17
N LYS A 6 -8.67 20.00 12.09
CA LYS A 6 -9.08 18.63 11.81
C LYS A 6 -7.84 17.83 11.37
N VAL A 7 -7.70 16.60 11.84
CA VAL A 7 -6.57 15.72 11.51
C VAL A 7 -7.15 14.42 10.94
N CYS A 8 -6.60 13.96 9.82
CA CYS A 8 -6.93 12.66 9.23
C CYS A 8 -6.39 11.53 10.13
N ILE A 9 -6.71 10.27 9.82
CA ILE A 9 -6.27 9.09 10.57
C ILE A 9 -5.91 7.97 9.60
N ASP A 10 -4.77 7.31 9.76
CA ASP A 10 -4.52 6.03 9.08
C ASP A 10 -5.08 4.88 9.95
N ARG A 11 -5.87 3.98 9.35
CA ARG A 11 -6.34 2.76 10.03
C ARG A 11 -5.45 1.60 9.62
N ILE A 12 -4.70 1.07 10.60
CA ILE A 12 -3.83 -0.10 10.43
C ILE A 12 -4.46 -1.31 11.12
N LEU A 13 -4.32 -2.49 10.52
CA LEU A 13 -4.90 -3.72 11.05
C LEU A 13 -4.30 -4.09 12.42
N PRO A 14 -5.07 -4.68 13.36
CA PRO A 14 -4.58 -5.12 14.66
C PRO A 14 -3.35 -6.05 14.62
N ARG A 15 -3.22 -6.86 13.57
CA ARG A 15 -2.04 -7.73 13.35
C ARG A 15 -0.74 -6.95 13.11
N ASP A 16 -0.86 -5.74 12.59
CA ASP A 16 0.26 -4.84 12.31
C ASP A 16 0.56 -3.91 13.50
N LEU A 17 -0.38 -3.77 14.46
CA LEU A 17 -0.17 -3.09 15.74
C LEU A 17 0.79 -3.85 16.69
N MET A 18 0.85 -5.18 16.61
CA MET A 18 1.60 -6.04 17.55
C MET A 18 2.90 -6.64 17.00
N ARG A 19 3.35 -6.25 15.80
CA ARG A 19 4.64 -6.73 15.28
C ARG A 19 5.82 -6.00 15.96
N LEU A 20 6.37 -6.61 17.01
CA LEU A 20 7.76 -6.38 17.44
C LEU A 20 8.68 -6.80 16.27
N GLN A 21 9.43 -5.86 15.71
CA GLN A 21 10.36 -6.16 14.63
C GLN A 21 11.81 -5.84 15.05
N PRO A 22 12.73 -6.81 14.92
CA PRO A 22 14.05 -6.77 15.54
C PRO A 22 14.92 -5.67 14.94
N THR A 23 15.57 -4.92 15.84
CA THR A 23 16.48 -3.84 15.50
C THR A 23 17.75 -4.36 14.84
N LYS A 24 18.06 -3.92 13.61
CA LYS A 24 19.45 -3.89 13.12
C LYS A 24 19.76 -2.53 12.52
N ARG A 25 20.72 -1.82 13.13
CA ARG A 25 21.31 -0.59 12.57
C ARG A 25 22.03 -0.94 11.27
N MET A 26 21.55 -0.44 10.13
CA MET A 26 22.34 -0.42 8.90
C MET A 26 22.97 0.94 8.65
N ARG A 27 24.22 0.91 8.18
CA ARG A 27 25.11 2.04 7.99
C ARG A 27 25.17 2.38 6.50
N ASN A 28 24.28 3.27 6.04
CA ASN A 28 24.45 4.25 4.96
C ASN A 28 23.08 4.76 4.49
N GLY A 29 22.94 6.09 4.43
CA GLY A 29 21.68 6.80 4.18
C GLY A 29 21.32 6.92 2.70
N GLY A 30 20.06 6.60 2.41
CA GLY A 30 19.31 7.07 1.25
C GLY A 30 18.00 7.70 1.75
N MET A 31 17.54 8.74 1.05
CA MET A 31 16.52 9.75 1.41
C MET A 31 15.07 9.18 1.27
N ARG A 32 14.05 9.44 2.15
CA ARG A 32 12.79 8.59 2.31
C ARG A 32 11.26 9.10 2.55
N ALA A 33 10.35 9.36 1.57
CA ALA A 33 8.87 9.29 1.61
C ALA A 33 8.42 7.88 2.01
N VAL A 34 7.15 7.66 2.31
CA VAL A 34 6.79 6.50 3.13
C VAL A 34 5.73 5.62 2.45
N ALA A 35 6.12 4.42 2.01
CA ALA A 35 5.19 3.35 1.63
C ALA A 35 5.57 2.05 2.37
N PRO A 36 4.71 1.48 3.24
CA PRO A 36 5.02 0.25 3.95
C PRO A 36 5.21 -0.92 2.99
N ILE A 37 6.28 -1.68 3.19
CA ILE A 37 6.62 -2.84 2.35
C ILE A 37 5.47 -3.86 2.37
N GLY A 38 5.08 -4.32 1.18
CA GLY A 38 4.07 -5.38 1.00
C GLY A 38 2.62 -4.90 0.96
N LYS A 39 2.36 -3.60 1.19
CA LYS A 39 1.02 -3.01 1.16
C LYS A 39 0.62 -2.47 -0.22
N THR A 40 1.55 -2.38 -1.17
CA THR A 40 1.25 -1.89 -2.53
C THR A 40 0.41 -2.87 -3.33
N TRP A 41 -0.43 -2.35 -4.22
CA TRP A 41 -1.16 -3.13 -5.22
C TRP A 41 -0.22 -3.62 -6.32
N MET A 42 -0.70 -4.55 -7.15
CA MET A 42 0.03 -4.93 -8.36
C MET A 42 0.06 -3.76 -9.34
N ASN A 43 1.20 -3.49 -9.96
CA ASN A 43 1.31 -2.41 -10.93
C ASN A 43 0.36 -2.60 -12.12
N GLY A 44 -0.36 -1.55 -12.52
CA GLY A 44 -1.38 -1.59 -13.57
C GLY A 44 -2.77 -2.02 -13.12
N SER A 45 -2.98 -2.33 -11.83
CA SER A 45 -4.28 -2.79 -11.32
C SER A 45 -5.40 -1.79 -11.55
N THR A 46 -6.59 -2.31 -11.80
CA THR A 46 -7.84 -1.54 -11.69
C THR A 46 -8.50 -1.80 -10.33
N LEU A 47 -8.50 -0.78 -9.47
CA LEU A 47 -9.10 -0.83 -8.14
C LEU A 47 -10.56 -0.42 -8.22
N ARG A 48 -11.47 -1.30 -7.82
CA ARG A 48 -12.90 -0.98 -7.80
C ARG A 48 -13.19 -0.16 -6.56
N VAL A 49 -14.00 0.87 -6.74
CA VAL A 49 -14.37 1.82 -5.71
C VAL A 49 -15.89 1.88 -5.58
N ARG A 50 -16.36 1.82 -4.34
CA ARG A 50 -17.77 1.88 -3.98
C ARG A 50 -18.02 2.97 -2.94
N PHE A 51 -19.12 3.71 -3.10
CA PHE A 51 -19.61 4.64 -2.10
C PHE A 51 -20.68 4.00 -1.22
N MET A 52 -20.50 4.08 0.10
CA MET A 52 -21.42 3.61 1.12
C MET A 52 -22.17 4.80 1.73
N GLY A 53 -22.85 5.57 0.87
CA GLY A 53 -23.52 6.83 1.22
C GLY A 53 -22.87 8.04 0.55
N GLY A 54 -22.92 9.18 1.25
CA GLY A 54 -22.44 10.47 0.75
C GLY A 54 -23.39 11.14 -0.25
N THR A 55 -23.37 12.47 -0.23
CA THR A 55 -24.06 13.32 -1.19
C THR A 55 -23.38 13.26 -2.57
N PRO A 56 -24.08 13.62 -3.66
CA PRO A 56 -23.47 13.69 -5.00
C PRO A 56 -22.23 14.58 -5.06
N THR A 57 -22.19 15.65 -4.26
CA THR A 57 -21.05 16.57 -4.19
C THR A 57 -19.85 15.90 -3.54
N GLU A 58 -20.06 15.22 -2.40
CA GLU A 58 -19.01 14.50 -1.69
C GLU A 58 -18.38 13.41 -2.57
N GLN A 59 -19.21 12.61 -3.24
CA GLN A 59 -18.74 11.60 -4.18
C GLN A 59 -18.00 12.19 -5.38
N THR A 60 -18.39 13.38 -5.85
CA THR A 60 -17.71 14.06 -6.96
C THR A 60 -16.29 14.48 -6.57
N VAL A 61 -16.13 15.07 -5.38
CA VAL A 61 -14.79 15.44 -4.87
C VAL A 61 -13.91 14.20 -4.69
N ALA A 62 -14.45 13.12 -4.12
CA ALA A 62 -13.71 11.86 -3.96
C ALA A 62 -13.20 11.31 -5.31
N ARG A 63 -14.05 11.28 -6.35
CA ARG A 63 -13.63 10.87 -7.70
C ARG A 63 -12.54 11.78 -8.27
N GLN A 64 -12.71 13.09 -8.15
CA GLN A 64 -11.77 14.07 -8.70
C GLN A 64 -10.37 13.96 -8.07
N GLN A 65 -10.29 13.76 -6.74
CA GLN A 65 -9.00 13.66 -6.06
C GLN A 65 -8.36 12.27 -6.18
N ALA A 66 -9.15 11.21 -6.36
CA ALA A 66 -8.62 9.90 -6.76
C ALA A 66 -7.87 9.98 -8.09
N GLU A 67 -8.41 10.75 -9.05
CA GLU A 67 -7.81 10.94 -10.37
C GLU A 67 -6.42 11.59 -10.31
N TRP A 68 -6.11 12.39 -9.27
CA TRP A 68 -4.77 12.95 -9.10
C TRP A 68 -3.69 11.87 -9.05
N TRP A 69 -3.98 10.75 -8.38
CA TRP A 69 -3.08 9.60 -8.31
C TRP A 69 -3.09 8.80 -9.61
N ALA A 70 -4.24 8.54 -10.24
CA ALA A 70 -4.32 7.82 -11.51
C ALA A 70 -3.58 8.52 -12.65
N GLN A 71 -3.46 9.85 -12.60
CA GLN A 71 -2.68 10.62 -13.56
C GLN A 71 -1.17 10.36 -13.49
N VAL A 72 -0.63 9.93 -12.35
CA VAL A 72 0.81 9.75 -12.14
C VAL A 72 1.21 8.29 -11.89
N ALA A 73 0.37 7.53 -11.19
CA ALA A 73 0.51 6.11 -10.96
C ALA A 73 0.03 5.30 -12.17
N ASN A 74 0.57 4.11 -12.34
CA ASN A 74 -0.05 3.09 -13.17
C ASN A 74 -1.12 2.32 -12.38
N LEU A 75 -2.16 3.03 -11.93
CA LEU A 75 -3.33 2.47 -11.28
C LEU A 75 -4.57 3.11 -11.89
N LYS A 76 -5.69 2.38 -11.87
CA LYS A 76 -6.99 2.89 -12.30
C LYS A 76 -7.99 2.75 -11.15
N PHE A 77 -8.92 3.70 -11.05
CA PHE A 77 -10.03 3.62 -10.12
C PHE A 77 -11.34 3.43 -10.90
N ASP A 78 -11.99 2.29 -10.71
CA ASP A 78 -13.26 1.95 -11.33
C ASP A 78 -14.41 2.14 -10.34
N PHE A 79 -15.10 3.27 -10.43
CA PHE A 79 -16.24 3.60 -9.58
C PHE A 79 -17.51 2.92 -10.09
N ASN A 80 -17.65 1.62 -9.81
CA ASN A 80 -18.69 0.75 -10.37
C ASN A 80 -19.70 0.20 -9.34
N ASP A 81 -19.63 0.65 -8.08
CA ASP A 81 -20.49 0.22 -6.98
C ASP A 81 -20.47 -1.30 -6.70
N ALA A 82 -19.41 -2.01 -7.12
CA ALA A 82 -19.29 -3.45 -6.88
C ALA A 82 -19.31 -3.78 -5.38
N LEU A 83 -20.13 -4.75 -4.98
CA LEU A 83 -20.25 -5.17 -3.57
C LEU A 83 -18.92 -5.65 -2.97
N ASN A 84 -18.04 -6.19 -3.81
CA ASN A 84 -16.72 -6.67 -3.44
C ASN A 84 -15.58 -5.71 -3.81
N ALA A 85 -15.88 -4.41 -3.98
CA ALA A 85 -14.90 -3.37 -4.29
C ALA A 85 -13.75 -3.36 -3.27
N GLU A 86 -12.53 -3.16 -3.77
CA GLU A 86 -11.33 -3.02 -2.96
C GLU A 86 -11.47 -1.84 -2.01
N ILE A 87 -11.87 -0.68 -2.54
CA ILE A 87 -12.01 0.56 -1.78
C ILE A 87 -13.49 0.84 -1.55
N ARG A 88 -13.91 0.96 -0.29
CA ARG A 88 -15.30 1.20 0.11
C ARG A 88 -15.37 2.44 0.99
N ILE A 89 -16.01 3.50 0.51
CA ILE A 89 -15.90 4.85 1.07
C ILE A 89 -17.20 5.21 1.79
N ALA A 90 -17.13 5.41 3.11
CA ALA A 90 -18.18 6.03 3.90
C ALA A 90 -17.99 7.56 4.00
N PHE A 91 -19.03 8.26 4.43
CA PHE A 91 -19.04 9.72 4.64
C PHE A 91 -19.67 10.06 5.99
N ASP A 92 -19.27 9.34 7.05
CA ASP A 92 -19.72 9.63 8.41
C ASP A 92 -18.94 10.82 8.97
N HIS A 93 -19.62 11.96 9.12
CA HIS A 93 -19.04 13.20 9.63
C HIS A 93 -18.60 13.11 11.10
N ASN A 94 -19.02 12.06 11.82
CA ASN A 94 -18.60 11.80 13.20
C ASN A 94 -17.40 10.85 13.30
N ASP A 95 -16.98 10.24 12.19
CA ASP A 95 -15.90 9.23 12.17
C ASP A 95 -14.64 9.72 11.43
N GLY A 96 -14.38 11.04 11.43
CA GLY A 96 -13.16 11.64 10.90
C GLY A 96 -12.90 11.35 9.41
N ALA A 97 -11.66 11.56 8.95
CA ALA A 97 -11.22 11.13 7.62
C ALA A 97 -10.11 10.09 7.79
N TRP A 98 -10.26 8.94 7.14
CA TRP A 98 -9.31 7.82 7.27
C TRP A 98 -9.38 6.83 6.12
N SER A 99 -8.34 6.02 5.99
CA SER A 99 -8.25 4.93 5.02
C SER A 99 -7.36 3.80 5.56
N TYR A 100 -7.61 2.56 5.13
CA TYR A 100 -6.65 1.48 5.32
C TYR A 100 -5.53 1.56 4.27
N VAL A 101 -4.33 1.10 4.65
CA VAL A 101 -3.15 1.19 3.78
C VAL A 101 -3.14 0.11 2.69
N GLY A 102 -3.35 0.53 1.44
CA GLY A 102 -3.12 -0.31 0.27
C GLY A 102 -3.93 -1.60 0.29
N THR A 103 -3.25 -2.74 0.12
CA THR A 103 -3.85 -4.08 0.08
C THR A 103 -4.52 -4.50 1.38
N ASP A 104 -4.33 -3.80 2.51
CA ASP A 104 -5.08 -4.06 3.74
C ASP A 104 -6.58 -3.89 3.57
N CYS A 105 -7.00 -3.03 2.63
CA CYS A 105 -8.41 -2.90 2.23
C CYS A 105 -9.07 -4.25 1.90
N ARG A 106 -8.30 -5.23 1.40
CA ARG A 106 -8.77 -6.60 1.10
C ARG A 106 -9.08 -7.45 2.33
N SER A 107 -8.54 -7.10 3.49
CA SER A 107 -8.72 -7.85 4.74
C SER A 107 -9.95 -7.40 5.52
N ILE A 108 -10.63 -6.34 5.07
CA ILE A 108 -11.80 -5.77 5.73
C ILE A 108 -13.08 -6.44 5.22
N PRO A 109 -14.03 -6.79 6.10
CA PRO A 109 -15.33 -7.32 5.71
C PRO A 109 -16.03 -6.49 4.62
N LEU A 110 -16.72 -7.16 3.69
CA LEU A 110 -17.30 -6.51 2.51
C LEU A 110 -18.43 -5.52 2.85
N ASN A 111 -19.05 -5.67 4.01
CA ASN A 111 -20.10 -4.79 4.53
C ASN A 111 -19.55 -3.63 5.36
N GLU A 112 -18.24 -3.49 5.48
CA GLU A 112 -17.58 -2.41 6.24
C GLU A 112 -16.79 -1.49 5.30
N PRO A 113 -16.72 -0.18 5.60
CA PRO A 113 -15.90 0.75 4.83
C PRO A 113 -14.41 0.46 5.00
N THR A 114 -13.63 0.70 3.95
CA THR A 114 -12.17 0.72 3.99
C THR A 114 -11.60 2.13 4.01
N MET A 115 -12.46 3.12 3.87
CA MET A 115 -12.14 4.54 3.92
C MET A 115 -13.37 5.29 4.44
N ASN A 116 -13.16 6.34 5.23
CA ASN A 116 -14.19 7.31 5.57
C ASN A 116 -13.72 8.72 5.19
N LEU A 117 -14.61 9.48 4.59
CA LEU A 117 -14.40 10.90 4.27
C LEU A 117 -15.41 11.73 5.06
N GLY A 118 -15.22 11.82 6.38
CA GLY A 118 -16.09 12.61 7.25
C GLY A 118 -15.97 14.12 7.06
N PHE A 119 -14.96 14.57 6.32
CA PHE A 119 -14.83 15.93 5.79
C PHE A 119 -14.03 15.88 4.48
N LEU A 120 -14.21 16.90 3.64
CA LEU A 120 -13.62 16.99 2.29
C LEU A 120 -12.92 18.32 2.04
N ASP A 121 -12.55 19.03 3.11
CA ASP A 121 -11.84 20.30 3.02
C ASP A 121 -10.47 20.09 2.34
N GLY A 122 -10.11 20.95 1.40
CA GLY A 122 -8.80 20.93 0.74
C GLY A 122 -8.48 19.61 0.02
N GLY A 123 -7.30 19.03 0.30
CA GLY A 123 -6.79 17.80 -0.32
C GLY A 123 -7.14 16.50 0.43
N THR A 124 -8.12 16.52 1.34
CA THR A 124 -8.41 15.40 2.24
C THR A 124 -8.67 14.08 1.50
N ALA A 125 -9.52 14.08 0.46
CA ALA A 125 -9.77 12.85 -0.28
C ALA A 125 -8.51 12.34 -1.00
N GLY A 126 -7.71 13.23 -1.57
CA GLY A 126 -6.43 12.91 -2.20
C GLY A 126 -5.45 12.27 -1.19
N HIS A 127 -5.41 12.77 0.04
CA HIS A 127 -4.63 12.16 1.13
C HIS A 127 -5.09 10.73 1.42
N GLU A 128 -6.39 10.52 1.63
CA GLU A 128 -6.93 9.19 1.94
C GLU A 128 -6.76 8.19 0.80
N PHE A 129 -6.87 8.65 -0.46
CA PHE A 129 -6.51 7.83 -1.61
C PHE A 129 -5.01 7.51 -1.66
N GLY A 130 -4.15 8.39 -1.14
CA GLY A 130 -2.73 8.11 -0.94
C GLY A 130 -2.51 6.90 -0.03
N HIS A 131 -3.20 6.85 1.11
CA HIS A 131 -3.24 5.66 1.96
C HIS A 131 -3.80 4.44 1.23
N ALA A 132 -4.92 4.59 0.52
CA ALA A 132 -5.55 3.49 -0.20
C ALA A 132 -4.66 2.89 -1.30
N ILE A 133 -3.65 3.62 -1.81
CA ILE A 133 -2.64 3.10 -2.75
C ILE A 133 -1.32 2.68 -2.06
N GLY A 134 -1.27 2.69 -0.73
CA GLY A 134 -0.15 2.16 0.04
C GLY A 134 0.87 3.19 0.53
N LEU A 135 0.54 4.49 0.49
CA LEU A 135 1.37 5.52 1.15
C LEU A 135 1.05 5.57 2.65
N ALA A 136 2.06 5.95 3.42
CA ALA A 136 1.95 6.26 4.84
C ALA A 136 2.37 7.72 5.07
N HIS A 137 2.23 8.19 6.30
CA HIS A 137 2.46 9.60 6.61
C HIS A 137 3.90 10.06 6.46
N GLU A 138 4.06 11.27 5.92
CA GLU A 138 5.37 11.90 5.72
C GLU A 138 6.02 12.33 7.04
N HIS A 139 5.26 12.67 8.10
CA HIS A 139 5.84 12.99 9.42
C HIS A 139 6.46 11.79 10.14
N GLN A 140 6.15 10.58 9.68
CA GLN A 140 6.76 9.35 10.19
C GLN A 140 8.06 8.99 9.45
N ASN A 141 8.51 9.84 8.53
CA ASN A 141 9.80 9.72 7.86
C ASN A 141 10.97 9.72 8.88
N PRO A 142 11.89 8.74 8.83
CA PRO A 142 13.04 8.69 9.73
C PRO A 142 14.11 9.77 9.47
N ALA A 143 14.13 10.37 8.28
CA ALA A 143 15.17 11.29 7.82
C ALA A 143 14.67 12.74 7.84
N GLY A 144 15.19 13.55 8.77
CA GLY A 144 14.52 14.81 9.12
C GLY A 144 13.24 14.52 9.89
N GLY A 145 12.69 15.50 10.59
CA GLY A 145 11.43 15.28 11.27
C GLY A 145 11.09 16.34 12.27
N ILE A 146 9.84 16.29 12.68
CA ILE A 146 9.26 17.21 13.63
C ILE A 146 9.88 16.94 15.01
N GLN A 147 10.30 18.01 15.68
CA GLN A 147 10.78 17.95 17.06
C GLN A 147 9.57 17.94 17.99
N TRP A 148 8.97 16.76 18.16
CA TRP A 148 7.73 16.63 18.92
C TRP A 148 7.88 17.04 20.38
N ASN A 149 6.94 17.85 20.86
CA ASN A 149 6.63 17.90 22.28
C ASN A 149 5.61 16.78 22.55
N GLU A 150 6.10 15.57 22.84
CA GLU A 150 5.25 14.37 22.94
C GLU A 150 4.11 14.51 23.95
N GLU A 151 4.35 15.17 25.08
CA GLU A 151 3.33 15.40 26.11
C GLU A 151 2.19 16.27 25.56
N VAL A 152 2.53 17.35 24.83
CA VAL A 152 1.52 18.18 24.17
C VAL A 152 0.79 17.39 23.10
N VAL A 153 1.49 16.63 22.25
CA VAL A 153 0.87 15.81 21.20
C VAL A 153 -0.13 14.82 21.79
N ILE A 154 0.26 14.06 22.81
CA ILE A 154 -0.61 13.08 23.49
C ILE A 154 -1.81 13.77 24.13
N ARG A 155 -1.59 14.88 24.83
CA ARG A 155 -2.67 15.64 25.49
C ARG A 155 -3.67 16.23 24.50
N GLU A 156 -3.19 16.79 23.38
CA GLU A 156 -4.07 17.41 22.39
C GLU A 156 -4.80 16.37 21.53
N ALA A 157 -4.15 15.25 21.18
CA ALA A 157 -4.79 14.14 20.45
C ALA A 157 -5.87 13.41 21.27
N ALA A 158 -5.78 13.44 22.61
CA ALA A 158 -6.83 12.90 23.49
C ALA A 158 -8.11 13.75 23.53
N LYS A 159 -8.09 14.97 22.98
CA LYS A 159 -9.26 15.85 22.93
C LYS A 159 -10.10 15.59 21.67
N SER A 160 -11.32 16.13 21.69
CA SER A 160 -12.21 16.16 20.53
C SER A 160 -11.53 16.87 19.33
N PRO A 161 -11.62 16.33 18.10
CA PRO A 161 -12.50 15.22 17.70
C PRO A 161 -11.87 13.82 17.77
N ASN A 162 -10.57 13.71 18.05
CA ASN A 162 -9.84 12.44 17.90
C ASN A 162 -10.10 11.46 19.04
N PHE A 163 -10.12 11.94 20.29
CA PHE A 163 -10.29 11.12 21.49
C PHE A 163 -9.34 9.91 21.57
N TRP A 164 -8.12 10.08 21.08
CA TRP A 164 -7.15 8.98 21.03
C TRP A 164 -6.53 8.70 22.39
N ASP A 165 -6.32 7.41 22.67
CA ASP A 165 -5.42 7.02 23.73
C ASP A 165 -3.94 7.26 23.34
N GLU A 166 -3.06 7.12 24.31
CA GLU A 166 -1.63 7.31 24.10
C GLU A 166 -1.05 6.30 23.10
N VAL A 167 -1.53 5.06 23.11
CA VAL A 167 -1.04 4.00 22.21
C VAL A 167 -1.32 4.36 20.76
N THR A 168 -2.55 4.77 20.47
CA THR A 168 -3.00 5.24 19.16
C THR A 168 -2.22 6.48 18.73
N THR A 169 -2.06 7.46 19.62
CA THR A 169 -1.31 8.69 19.33
C THR A 169 0.16 8.41 19.02
N ARG A 170 0.79 7.53 19.80
CA ARG A 170 2.17 7.13 19.58
C ARG A 170 2.32 6.44 18.24
N HIS A 171 1.40 5.56 17.88
CA HIS A 171 1.45 4.84 16.62
C HIS A 171 1.27 5.77 15.41
N ASN A 172 0.28 6.65 15.45
CA ASN A 172 -0.13 7.46 14.30
C ASN A 172 0.68 8.75 14.11
N ILE A 173 1.23 9.32 15.19
CA ILE A 173 1.94 10.61 15.14
C ILE A 173 3.42 10.48 15.52
N LEU A 174 3.70 9.87 16.67
CA LEU A 174 5.05 9.97 17.27
C LEU A 174 6.03 8.93 16.74
N ARG A 175 5.55 7.73 16.39
CA ARG A 175 6.40 6.64 15.92
C ARG A 175 6.85 6.93 14.51
N LYS A 176 8.17 6.97 14.32
CA LYS A 176 8.80 7.02 13.00
C LYS A 176 8.98 5.62 12.46
N TYR A 177 8.83 5.44 11.15
CA TYR A 177 9.26 4.22 10.47
C TYR A 177 10.78 4.10 10.51
N THR A 178 11.30 2.88 10.55
CA THR A 178 12.73 2.65 10.36
C THR A 178 13.07 2.59 8.86
N ALA A 179 14.35 2.81 8.57
CA ALA A 179 14.91 2.85 7.22
C ALA A 179 14.53 1.68 6.30
N ASP A 180 14.39 0.51 6.90
CA ASP A 180 14.15 -0.79 6.30
C ASP A 180 12.67 -1.14 6.16
N GLN A 181 11.77 -0.32 6.72
CA GLN A 181 10.31 -0.56 6.67
C GLN A 181 9.62 0.06 5.45
N ILE A 182 10.31 0.95 4.71
CA ILE A 182 9.67 1.85 3.75
C ILE A 182 10.44 1.97 2.44
N ASN A 183 9.70 2.17 1.34
CA ASN A 183 10.24 2.76 0.11
C ASN A 183 10.06 4.29 0.18
N GLY A 184 11.06 5.11 -0.17
CA GLY A 184 10.97 6.59 -0.04
C GLY A 184 12.01 7.52 -0.71
N THR A 185 11.77 8.86 -0.62
CA THR A 185 12.52 10.16 -0.89
C THR A 185 12.78 11.20 0.28
N ALA A 186 13.63 12.24 0.24
CA ALA A 186 13.81 13.15 1.42
C ALA A 186 12.50 13.74 2.03
N PHE A 187 12.50 14.11 3.34
CA PHE A 187 11.33 14.72 4.00
C PHE A 187 10.76 15.85 3.15
N ASP A 188 9.49 15.70 2.78
CA ASP A 188 8.80 16.65 1.92
C ASP A 188 7.80 17.49 2.72
N PRO A 189 8.12 18.75 3.05
CA PRO A 189 7.20 19.64 3.77
C PRO A 189 5.94 19.99 2.95
N ASP A 190 5.95 19.73 1.64
CA ASP A 190 4.86 20.01 0.72
C ASP A 190 4.04 18.77 0.35
N SER A 191 4.39 17.59 0.88
CA SER A 191 3.67 16.34 0.58
C SER A 191 2.22 16.41 1.03
N ILE A 192 1.31 15.93 0.18
CA ILE A 192 -0.09 15.75 0.58
C ILE A 192 -0.20 14.78 1.76
N MET A 193 0.75 13.85 1.92
CA MET A 193 0.79 12.85 2.99
C MET A 193 1.34 13.42 4.32
N LEU A 194 1.66 14.70 4.39
CA LEU A 194 2.08 15.38 5.62
C LEU A 194 0.88 16.00 6.33
N TYR A 195 0.64 15.59 7.58
CA TYR A 195 -0.38 16.21 8.42
C TYR A 195 0.00 17.65 8.80
N PHE A 196 -1.03 18.48 8.96
CA PHE A 196 -0.89 19.76 9.64
C PHE A 196 -0.70 19.54 11.14
N PHE A 197 0.39 20.11 11.68
CA PHE A 197 0.70 20.14 13.10
C PHE A 197 1.08 21.57 13.47
N PRO A 198 0.40 22.17 14.46
CA PRO A 198 0.71 23.54 14.86
C PRO A 198 2.08 23.60 15.55
N ALA A 199 2.73 24.77 15.44
CA ALA A 199 4.01 25.06 16.10
C ALA A 199 4.00 24.79 17.62
N SER A 200 2.83 24.89 18.27
CA SER A 200 2.68 24.61 19.69
C SER A 200 2.88 23.13 20.07
N TRP A 201 2.83 22.21 19.10
CA TRP A 201 3.06 20.78 19.33
C TRP A 201 4.53 20.39 19.21
N THR A 202 5.41 21.36 18.94
CA THR A 202 6.83 21.11 18.67
C THR A 202 7.73 21.87 19.64
N LEU A 203 8.90 21.31 19.96
CA LEU A 203 9.87 21.89 20.89
C LEU A 203 10.56 23.12 20.32
N ASN A 204 10.63 23.23 18.99
CA ASN A 204 11.32 24.32 18.28
C ASN A 204 10.36 25.39 17.75
N GLY A 205 9.05 25.29 18.03
CA GLY A 205 8.05 26.26 17.57
C GLY A 205 7.84 26.27 16.05
N ILE A 206 8.24 25.21 15.35
CA ILE A 206 8.03 25.05 13.91
C ILE A 206 6.92 24.03 13.70
N GLY A 207 5.80 24.46 13.11
CA GLY A 207 4.71 23.59 12.68
C GLY A 207 4.84 23.16 11.22
N THR A 208 3.91 22.34 10.75
CA THR A 208 3.71 22.06 9.32
C THR A 208 2.55 22.90 8.79
N LYS A 209 2.28 22.81 7.48
CA LYS A 209 1.18 23.50 6.81
C LYS A 209 0.19 22.49 6.23
N ALA A 210 -1.04 22.90 6.00
CA ALA A 210 -2.02 22.10 5.29
C ALA A 210 -1.63 22.05 3.80
N ASN A 211 -1.36 20.85 3.28
CA ASN A 211 -1.04 20.62 1.87
C ASN A 211 -2.28 20.08 1.17
N GLU A 212 -2.78 20.81 0.19
CA GLU A 212 -4.08 20.50 -0.45
C GLU A 212 -3.95 19.85 -1.83
N VAL A 213 -2.72 19.66 -2.32
CA VAL A 213 -2.41 19.10 -3.64
C VAL A 213 -1.19 18.19 -3.57
N LEU A 214 -1.05 17.28 -4.54
CA LEU A 214 0.13 16.43 -4.67
C LEU A 214 1.38 17.27 -4.93
N SER A 215 2.42 17.07 -4.12
CA SER A 215 3.73 17.68 -4.31
C SER A 215 4.44 17.13 -5.55
N ALA A 216 5.54 17.76 -5.95
CA ALA A 216 6.40 17.21 -7.00
C ALA A 216 7.02 15.85 -6.56
N MET A 217 7.34 15.71 -5.28
CA MET A 217 7.93 14.49 -4.74
C MET A 217 6.92 13.35 -4.66
N ASP A 218 5.67 13.63 -4.25
CA ASP A 218 4.57 12.66 -4.24
C ASP A 218 4.43 11.99 -5.61
N LYS A 219 4.39 12.82 -6.66
CA LYS A 219 4.23 12.37 -8.06
C LYS A 219 5.41 11.52 -8.53
N VAL A 220 6.64 11.96 -8.25
CA VAL A 220 7.86 11.22 -8.64
C VAL A 220 7.98 9.90 -7.90
N PHE A 221 7.67 9.90 -6.60
CA PHE A 221 7.74 8.70 -5.78
C PHE A 221 6.74 7.65 -6.26
N VAL A 222 5.48 8.03 -6.46
CA VAL A 222 4.43 7.12 -6.91
C VAL A 222 4.65 6.63 -8.34
N ALA A 223 5.18 7.47 -9.24
CA ALA A 223 5.55 7.05 -10.60
C ALA A 223 6.87 6.26 -10.66
N GLY A 224 7.59 6.14 -9.54
CA GLY A 224 8.90 5.50 -9.48
C GLY A 224 8.84 3.98 -9.52
N ALA A 225 9.98 3.34 -9.85
CA ALA A 225 10.11 1.89 -9.97
C ALA A 225 9.76 1.09 -8.70
N LYS A 226 9.67 1.75 -7.54
CA LYS A 226 9.34 1.15 -6.24
C LYS A 226 7.84 1.17 -5.91
N MET A 227 7.02 1.82 -6.74
CA MET A 227 5.59 1.99 -6.57
C MET A 227 4.87 1.60 -7.87
N TYR A 228 4.35 2.56 -8.64
CA TYR A 228 3.47 2.30 -9.78
C TYR A 228 3.98 2.93 -11.08
N PRO A 229 5.13 2.48 -11.63
CA PRO A 229 5.67 3.05 -12.86
C PRO A 229 4.77 2.75 -14.07
N LYS A 230 4.43 3.79 -14.85
CA LYS A 230 3.64 3.65 -16.10
C LYS A 230 4.29 2.77 -17.16
N ALA A 231 5.62 2.74 -17.19
CA ALA A 231 6.39 1.88 -18.09
C ALA A 231 6.74 0.51 -17.47
N GLY A 232 6.27 0.20 -16.26
CA GLY A 232 6.50 -1.09 -15.62
C GLY A 232 5.60 -2.19 -16.15
N GLY A 233 5.92 -3.43 -15.81
CA GLY A 233 5.07 -4.59 -16.12
C GLY A 233 3.66 -4.43 -15.54
N THR A 234 2.66 -4.94 -16.26
CA THR A 234 1.24 -4.99 -15.88
C THR A 234 0.73 -6.42 -16.07
N THR A 235 -0.42 -6.76 -15.48
CA THR A 235 -1.08 -8.05 -15.72
C THR A 235 -1.40 -8.32 -17.19
N SER A 236 -1.69 -7.27 -17.97
CA SER A 236 -1.93 -7.39 -19.41
C SER A 236 -0.72 -7.87 -20.20
N ASN A 237 0.50 -7.61 -19.70
CA ASN A 237 1.76 -8.00 -20.32
C ASN A 237 2.45 -9.13 -19.54
N ALA A 238 1.75 -9.76 -18.59
CA ALA A 238 2.29 -10.85 -17.78
C ALA A 238 2.66 -12.05 -18.67
N VAL A 239 3.79 -12.68 -18.36
CA VAL A 239 4.28 -13.85 -19.09
C VAL A 239 3.33 -15.03 -18.86
N GLU A 240 2.81 -15.61 -19.94
CA GLU A 240 1.91 -16.76 -19.84
C GLU A 240 2.69 -18.03 -19.43
N LEU A 241 2.19 -18.72 -18.42
CA LEU A 241 2.67 -20.02 -17.98
C LEU A 241 1.67 -21.10 -18.40
N LEU A 242 2.12 -22.01 -19.27
CA LEU A 242 1.34 -23.19 -19.63
C LEU A 242 1.32 -24.18 -18.46
N VAL A 243 0.13 -24.51 -17.97
CA VAL A 243 -0.07 -25.55 -16.95
C VAL A 243 0.49 -26.88 -17.45
N ASN A 244 1.28 -27.56 -16.63
CA ASN A 244 1.93 -28.83 -16.95
C ASN A 244 2.93 -28.76 -18.12
N ALA A 245 3.48 -27.59 -18.41
CA ALA A 245 4.58 -27.45 -19.38
C ALA A 245 5.72 -28.44 -19.09
N LYS A 246 6.30 -29.05 -20.13
CA LYS A 246 7.44 -29.98 -19.96
C LYS A 246 8.64 -29.28 -19.31
N ARG A 247 8.96 -28.07 -19.79
CA ARG A 247 10.08 -27.25 -19.30
C ARG A 247 9.59 -26.15 -18.37
N ARG A 248 10.45 -25.73 -17.43
CA ARG A 248 10.22 -24.56 -16.57
C ARG A 248 10.52 -23.30 -17.37
N THR A 249 9.76 -22.23 -17.14
CA THR A 249 10.04 -20.91 -17.72
C THR A 249 11.24 -20.30 -17.00
N GLN A 250 12.28 -19.96 -17.75
CA GLN A 250 13.49 -19.31 -17.20
C GLN A 250 13.25 -17.81 -17.08
N ALA A 251 13.74 -17.20 -16.00
CA ALA A 251 13.53 -15.79 -15.69
C ALA A 251 14.68 -15.21 -14.86
N SER A 252 14.65 -13.90 -14.65
CA SER A 252 15.57 -13.22 -13.76
C SER A 252 14.98 -11.91 -13.26
N ILE A 253 15.12 -11.65 -11.97
CA ILE A 253 14.98 -10.31 -11.41
C ILE A 253 16.21 -9.52 -11.88
N GLY A 254 16.05 -8.78 -12.96
CA GLY A 254 17.11 -8.03 -13.65
C GLY A 254 17.43 -6.69 -12.99
N LYS A 255 16.50 -6.11 -12.25
CA LYS A 255 16.69 -4.84 -11.53
C LYS A 255 16.22 -4.94 -10.08
N VAL A 256 16.88 -4.18 -9.20
CA VAL A 256 16.48 -4.09 -7.80
C VAL A 256 15.06 -3.52 -7.71
N GLY A 257 14.19 -4.23 -6.99
CA GLY A 257 12.79 -3.86 -6.82
C GLY A 257 11.88 -4.22 -8.00
N GLU A 258 12.42 -4.90 -9.03
CA GLU A 258 11.60 -5.48 -10.09
C GLU A 258 10.69 -6.59 -9.55
N GLU A 259 9.47 -6.63 -10.09
CA GLU A 259 8.51 -7.69 -9.87
C GLU A 259 8.16 -8.28 -11.24
N ASP A 260 8.46 -9.57 -11.40
CA ASP A 260 8.09 -10.33 -12.59
C ASP A 260 6.63 -10.77 -12.45
N LEU A 261 5.84 -10.52 -13.49
CA LEU A 261 4.43 -10.89 -13.54
C LEU A 261 4.21 -12.04 -14.51
N TYR A 262 3.45 -13.03 -14.03
CA TYR A 262 3.02 -14.18 -14.80
C TYR A 262 1.50 -14.34 -14.73
N ARG A 263 0.95 -15.04 -15.71
CA ARG A 263 -0.45 -15.47 -15.70
C ARG A 263 -0.58 -16.91 -16.15
N PHE A 264 -1.60 -17.61 -15.67
CA PHE A 264 -1.98 -18.92 -16.17
C PHE A 264 -3.49 -19.14 -16.05
N THR A 265 -4.01 -20.06 -16.87
CA THR A 265 -5.42 -20.46 -16.82
C THR A 265 -5.54 -21.81 -16.15
N ALA A 266 -6.26 -21.88 -15.03
CA ALA A 266 -6.75 -23.14 -14.50
C ALA A 266 -7.98 -23.56 -15.33
N GLY A 267 -7.80 -24.50 -16.26
CA GLY A 267 -8.90 -24.90 -17.16
C GLY A 267 -10.04 -25.67 -16.48
N THR A 268 -9.80 -26.18 -15.27
CA THR A 268 -10.74 -27.02 -14.51
C THR A 268 -10.38 -26.92 -13.03
N ASP A 269 -11.35 -27.13 -12.15
CA ASP A 269 -11.11 -27.21 -10.71
C ASP A 269 -10.08 -28.31 -10.37
N GLY A 270 -9.32 -28.10 -9.31
CA GLY A 270 -8.43 -29.09 -8.75
C GLY A 270 -7.23 -28.48 -8.03
N ARG A 271 -6.28 -29.35 -7.66
CA ARG A 271 -5.08 -28.93 -6.94
C ARG A 271 -4.01 -28.46 -7.90
N TYR A 272 -3.52 -27.24 -7.70
CA TYR A 272 -2.44 -26.65 -8.47
C TYR A 272 -1.22 -26.40 -7.59
N VAL A 273 -0.04 -26.52 -8.19
CA VAL A 273 1.24 -26.19 -7.57
C VAL A 273 1.96 -25.21 -8.47
N ILE A 274 2.30 -24.06 -7.91
CA ILE A 274 3.19 -23.07 -8.51
C ILE A 274 4.47 -23.10 -7.70
N ASP A 275 5.61 -23.31 -8.36
CA ASP A 275 6.90 -23.37 -7.68
C ASP A 275 8.00 -22.67 -8.46
N THR A 276 8.95 -22.11 -7.73
CA THR A 276 10.18 -21.54 -8.26
C THR A 276 11.37 -22.48 -8.02
N LEU A 277 12.42 -22.35 -8.83
CA LEU A 277 13.71 -23.03 -8.63
C LEU A 277 14.83 -22.14 -9.13
N GLY A 278 15.94 -22.12 -8.40
CA GLY A 278 17.16 -21.40 -8.77
C GLY A 278 17.97 -20.99 -7.55
N PRO A 279 19.10 -20.30 -7.76
CA PRO A 279 19.96 -19.80 -6.69
C PRO A 279 19.44 -18.52 -6.02
N THR A 280 18.34 -17.95 -6.52
CA THR A 280 17.82 -16.66 -6.05
C THR A 280 16.72 -16.89 -5.03
N ASP A 281 16.85 -16.21 -3.89
CA ASP A 281 15.84 -16.15 -2.85
C ASP A 281 14.68 -15.23 -3.31
N VAL A 282 13.51 -15.81 -3.53
CA VAL A 282 12.36 -15.14 -4.15
C VAL A 282 11.11 -15.28 -3.29
N VAL A 283 10.28 -14.23 -3.33
CA VAL A 283 8.94 -14.25 -2.73
C VAL A 283 7.92 -14.29 -3.85
N MET A 284 6.92 -15.16 -3.72
CA MET A 284 5.87 -15.37 -4.71
C MET A 284 4.49 -15.10 -4.10
N LYS A 285 3.65 -14.40 -4.86
CA LYS A 285 2.23 -14.20 -4.55
C LYS A 285 1.36 -14.78 -5.65
N LEU A 286 0.24 -15.39 -5.27
CA LEU A 286 -0.80 -15.90 -6.16
C LEU A 286 -2.08 -15.08 -6.00
N PHE A 287 -2.67 -14.65 -7.12
CA PHE A 287 -3.92 -13.91 -7.17
C PHE A 287 -4.95 -14.56 -8.08
N GLY A 288 -6.23 -14.38 -7.78
CA GLY A 288 -7.34 -14.79 -8.63
C GLY A 288 -8.54 -15.38 -7.88
N PRO A 289 -9.42 -16.12 -8.58
CA PRO A 289 -9.50 -16.15 -10.05
C PRO A 289 -9.99 -14.82 -10.62
N ASN A 290 -9.58 -14.48 -11.84
CA ASN A 290 -10.00 -13.33 -12.64
C ASN A 290 -9.86 -11.97 -11.91
N SER A 291 -8.89 -11.88 -10.99
CA SER A 291 -8.63 -10.68 -10.21
C SER A 291 -7.15 -10.57 -9.89
N GLU A 292 -6.54 -9.50 -10.35
CA GLU A 292 -5.16 -9.11 -10.06
C GLU A 292 -4.92 -8.61 -8.62
N THR A 293 -5.99 -8.39 -7.87
CA THR A 293 -5.97 -7.81 -6.52
C THR A 293 -6.41 -8.81 -5.45
N ALA A 294 -7.09 -9.90 -5.82
CA ALA A 294 -7.53 -10.94 -4.90
C ALA A 294 -6.38 -11.89 -4.55
N LEU A 295 -5.59 -11.54 -3.53
CA LEU A 295 -4.52 -12.39 -3.02
C LEU A 295 -5.09 -13.70 -2.45
N ILE A 296 -4.60 -14.83 -2.95
CA ILE A 296 -4.91 -16.18 -2.47
C ILE A 296 -3.86 -16.65 -1.48
N ALA A 297 -2.58 -16.51 -1.83
CA ALA A 297 -1.46 -16.99 -1.03
C ALA A 297 -0.17 -16.22 -1.33
N GLU A 298 0.73 -16.18 -0.35
CA GLU A 298 2.11 -15.70 -0.46
C GLU A 298 3.04 -16.76 0.15
N ASP A 299 4.20 -16.98 -0.46
CA ASP A 299 5.22 -17.91 0.02
C ASP A 299 6.62 -17.46 -0.40
N ASP A 300 7.62 -17.72 0.42
CA ASP A 300 9.04 -17.41 0.16
C ASP A 300 9.98 -18.62 0.25
N ASP A 301 9.71 -19.62 1.09
CA ASP A 301 10.67 -20.71 1.36
C ASP A 301 10.07 -22.13 1.46
N SER A 302 8.79 -22.34 1.12
CA SER A 302 8.18 -23.69 1.20
C SER A 302 8.60 -24.64 0.07
N GLY A 303 9.47 -24.20 -0.84
CA GLY A 303 10.03 -24.98 -1.95
C GLY A 303 11.37 -25.63 -1.62
N LEU A 304 12.20 -25.84 -2.65
CA LEU A 304 13.55 -26.36 -2.46
C LEU A 304 14.49 -25.20 -2.09
N ASP A 305 15.25 -25.36 -1.00
CA ASP A 305 16.13 -24.32 -0.46
C ASP A 305 15.36 -23.03 -0.13
N THR A 306 15.71 -21.91 -0.76
CA THR A 306 15.08 -20.58 -0.55
C THR A 306 14.07 -20.23 -1.65
N ASN A 307 13.46 -21.24 -2.28
CA ASN A 307 12.52 -21.03 -3.38
C ASN A 307 11.09 -21.10 -2.88
N ALA A 308 10.24 -20.21 -3.39
CA ALA A 308 8.82 -20.21 -3.08
C ALA A 308 8.05 -21.37 -3.75
N ARG A 309 7.07 -21.91 -3.06
CA ARG A 309 6.10 -22.92 -3.51
C ARG A 309 4.72 -22.68 -2.92
N ILE A 310 3.75 -22.39 -3.79
CA ILE A 310 2.33 -22.29 -3.43
C ILE A 310 1.60 -23.54 -3.94
N ALA A 311 0.86 -24.21 -3.07
CA ALA A 311 -0.02 -25.31 -3.43
C ALA A 311 -1.43 -25.05 -2.88
N GLY A 312 -2.45 -25.08 -3.74
CA GLY A 312 -3.82 -24.78 -3.35
C GLY A 312 -4.84 -25.46 -4.26
N ASP A 313 -6.05 -25.63 -3.73
CA ASP A 313 -7.20 -26.05 -4.50
C ASP A 313 -7.80 -24.83 -5.18
N LEU A 314 -7.74 -24.81 -6.51
CA LEU A 314 -8.15 -23.68 -7.35
C LEU A 314 -9.38 -24.08 -8.16
N ILE A 315 -10.32 -23.15 -8.32
CA ILE A 315 -11.42 -23.29 -9.28
C ILE A 315 -10.99 -22.84 -10.67
N ALA A 316 -11.74 -23.20 -11.71
CA ALA A 316 -11.47 -22.77 -13.07
C ALA A 316 -11.45 -21.23 -13.20
N GLY A 317 -10.46 -20.69 -13.90
CA GLY A 317 -10.31 -19.23 -14.09
C GLY A 317 -8.88 -18.80 -14.45
N GLU A 318 -8.71 -17.50 -14.66
CA GLU A 318 -7.40 -16.88 -14.86
C GLU A 318 -6.76 -16.52 -13.50
N TYR A 319 -5.46 -16.77 -13.37
CA TYR A 319 -4.69 -16.50 -12.16
C TYR A 319 -3.43 -15.72 -12.50
N PHE A 320 -3.00 -14.88 -11.56
CA PHE A 320 -1.80 -14.06 -11.70
C PHE A 320 -0.78 -14.46 -10.63
N VAL A 321 0.49 -14.49 -11.02
CA VAL A 321 1.60 -14.77 -10.11
C VAL A 321 2.57 -13.61 -10.17
N GLN A 322 2.91 -13.07 -9.02
CA GLN A 322 3.93 -12.04 -8.88
C GLN A 322 5.14 -12.65 -8.18
N VAL A 323 6.32 -12.49 -8.78
CA VAL A 323 7.58 -12.95 -8.21
C VAL A 323 8.52 -11.76 -8.06
N ARG A 324 9.16 -11.65 -6.90
CA ARG A 324 10.19 -10.64 -6.63
C ARG A 324 11.34 -11.27 -5.87
N HIS A 325 12.48 -10.60 -5.84
CA HIS A 325 13.55 -10.98 -4.93
C HIS A 325 13.10 -10.75 -3.46
N TYR A 326 13.57 -11.59 -2.53
CA TYR A 326 13.38 -11.42 -1.09
C TYR A 326 13.86 -10.06 -0.57
N SER A 327 15.15 -9.73 -0.78
CA SER A 327 15.71 -8.39 -0.59
C SER A 327 15.19 -7.37 -1.61
N ARG A 328 14.35 -6.43 -1.15
CA ARG A 328 13.86 -5.29 -1.95
C ARG A 328 14.90 -4.19 -2.19
N GLN A 329 16.02 -4.19 -1.45
CA GLN A 329 16.98 -3.09 -1.45
C GLN A 329 18.16 -3.31 -2.39
N SER A 330 18.49 -4.56 -2.69
CA SER A 330 19.69 -4.90 -3.47
C SER A 330 19.57 -6.19 -4.28
N GLY A 331 18.48 -6.94 -4.13
CA GLY A 331 18.34 -8.27 -4.69
C GLY A 331 18.09 -8.27 -6.20
N THR A 332 18.86 -9.07 -6.91
CA THR A 332 18.69 -9.45 -8.31
C THR A 332 19.16 -10.89 -8.48
N GLY A 333 18.71 -11.58 -9.53
CA GLY A 333 19.16 -12.95 -9.75
C GLY A 333 18.29 -13.77 -10.70
N LYS A 334 18.83 -14.92 -11.11
CA LYS A 334 18.14 -15.86 -12.01
C LYS A 334 17.30 -16.86 -11.22
N TYR A 335 16.15 -17.20 -11.78
CA TYR A 335 15.28 -18.26 -11.26
C TYR A 335 14.49 -18.87 -12.43
N SER A 336 13.65 -19.84 -12.11
CA SER A 336 12.68 -20.38 -13.05
C SER A 336 11.36 -20.62 -12.32
N ILE A 337 10.26 -20.62 -13.06
CA ILE A 337 8.91 -20.85 -12.53
C ILE A 337 8.18 -21.94 -13.32
N LYS A 338 7.29 -22.67 -12.65
CA LYS A 338 6.41 -23.66 -13.29
C LYS A 338 5.07 -23.75 -12.56
N VAL A 339 4.02 -24.03 -13.33
CA VAL A 339 2.69 -24.37 -12.82
C VAL A 339 2.36 -25.82 -13.17
N ARG A 340 1.84 -26.57 -12.21
CA ARG A 340 1.39 -27.95 -12.36
C ARG A 340 -0.03 -28.10 -11.84
N LYS A 341 -0.84 -28.90 -12.54
CA LYS A 341 -2.06 -29.47 -12.00
C LYS A 341 -1.74 -30.88 -11.51
N LEU A 342 -2.10 -31.21 -10.27
CA LEU A 342 -1.87 -32.52 -9.67
C LEU A 342 -3.00 -33.51 -10.00
#